data_AF-A0A497K9W8-F1
#
_entry.id   AF-A0A497K9W8-F1
#
_cell.length_a   1.000
_cell.length_b   1.000
_cell.length_c   1.000
_cell.angle_alpha   90.00
_cell.angle_beta   90.00
_cell.angle_gamma   90.00
#
_symmetry.space_group_name_H-M   'P 1'
#
loop_
_entity.id
_entity.type
_entity.pdbx_description
1 polymer ?
#
loop_
_entity_poly.entity_id
_entity_poly.type
_entity_poly.pdbx_seq_one_letter_code
_entity_poly.pdbx_strand_id
1 'polypeptide(L)'
;PHLTIYTSPMEEREIRKKAILDFARLQGYSEEEIRKLEEVLAKSESIEEAVKKFRLSRKQRETMPNGAFNNQPRYIIAKGEKQLLGYLERGWTLIKELNGEKYLLQKA
;
A
#
# COMPACT_ATOMS: atom_id res chain seq x y z
N PRO A 1 -40.43 -28.34 -16.09
CA PRO A 1 -39.79 -27.26 -16.86
C PRO A 1 -38.76 -26.52 -15.99
N HIS A 2 -37.47 -26.73 -16.24
CA HIS A 2 -36.40 -25.99 -15.55
C HIS A 2 -36.01 -24.79 -16.41
N LEU A 3 -36.20 -23.59 -15.87
CA LEU A 3 -35.70 -22.36 -16.47
C LEU A 3 -34.21 -22.24 -16.14
N THR A 4 -33.35 -22.36 -17.13
CA THR A 4 -31.93 -22.03 -16.99
C THR A 4 -31.78 -20.55 -17.33
N ILE A 5 -31.52 -19.71 -16.32
CA ILE A 5 -31.20 -18.29 -16.54
C ILE A 5 -29.76 -18.22 -17.01
N TYR A 6 -29.55 -17.88 -18.28
CA TYR A 6 -28.22 -17.57 -18.81
C TYR A 6 -27.88 -16.14 -18.41
N THR A 7 -27.00 -15.97 -17.42
CA THR A 7 -26.43 -14.66 -17.08
C THR A 7 -25.54 -14.18 -18.20
N SER A 8 -25.69 -12.91 -18.60
CA SER A 8 -24.83 -12.33 -19.61
C SER A 8 -23.39 -12.19 -19.10
N PRO A 9 -22.37 -12.20 -19.98
CA PRO A 9 -20.97 -12.01 -19.58
C PRO A 9 -20.71 -10.68 -18.84
N MET A 10 -21.51 -9.63 -19.10
CA MET A 10 -21.45 -8.36 -18.37
C MET A 10 -21.97 -8.50 -16.94
N GLU A 11 -23.14 -9.11 -16.74
CA GLU A 11 -23.69 -9.35 -15.40
C GLU A 11 -22.75 -10.23 -14.56
N GLU A 12 -22.14 -11.25 -15.16
CA GLU A 12 -21.21 -12.13 -14.45
C GLU A 12 -19.97 -11.37 -13.96
N ARG A 13 -19.46 -10.43 -14.77
CA ARG A 13 -18.31 -9.60 -14.40
C ARG A 13 -18.66 -8.64 -13.25
N GLU A 14 -19.85 -8.05 -13.26
CA GLU A 14 -20.30 -7.17 -12.19
C GLU A 14 -20.52 -7.92 -10.88
N ILE A 15 -21.13 -9.10 -10.94
CA ILE A 15 -21.30 -9.98 -9.78
C ILE A 15 -19.94 -10.35 -9.19
N ARG A 16 -18.96 -10.73 -10.03
CA ARG A 16 -17.61 -11.05 -9.58
C ARG A 16 -16.89 -9.85 -8.97
N LYS A 17 -17.01 -8.65 -9.54
CA LYS A 17 -16.46 -7.41 -8.97
C LYS A 17 -17.03 -7.14 -7.57
N LYS A 18 -18.35 -7.24 -7.43
CA LYS A 18 -19.02 -7.04 -6.14
C LYS A 18 -18.58 -8.06 -5.10
N ALA A 19 -18.50 -9.34 -5.47
CA ALA A 19 -18.04 -10.40 -4.59
C ALA A 19 -16.61 -10.14 -4.07
N ILE A 20 -15.71 -9.62 -4.91
CA ILE A 20 -14.34 -9.27 -4.50
C ILE A 20 -14.33 -8.11 -3.51
N LEU A 21 -15.14 -7.07 -3.73
CA LEU A 21 -15.24 -5.93 -2.81
C LEU A 21 -15.84 -6.34 -1.46
N ASP A 22 -16.87 -7.21 -1.47
CA ASP A 22 -17.49 -7.71 -0.25
C ASP A 22 -16.54 -8.64 0.51
N PHE A 23 -15.80 -9.50 -0.19
CA PHE A 23 -14.73 -10.29 0.42
C PHE A 23 -13.62 -9.41 1.02
N ALA A 24 -13.28 -8.31 0.36
CA ALA A 24 -12.33 -7.36 0.88
C ALA A 24 -12.83 -6.71 2.20
N ARG A 25 -14.09 -6.30 2.26
CA ARG A 25 -14.70 -5.80 3.51
C ARG A 25 -14.64 -6.85 4.63
N LEU A 26 -14.96 -8.11 4.31
CA LEU A 26 -14.89 -9.22 5.27
C LEU A 26 -13.47 -9.51 5.77
N GLN A 27 -12.45 -9.32 4.93
CA GLN A 27 -11.05 -9.45 5.34
C GLN A 27 -10.56 -8.27 6.20
N GLY A 28 -11.37 -7.24 6.41
CA GLY A 28 -11.01 -6.08 7.22
C GLY A 28 -10.09 -5.09 6.51
N TYR A 29 -10.12 -5.02 5.17
CA TYR A 29 -9.43 -3.94 4.47
C TYR A 29 -10.06 -2.59 4.84
N SER A 30 -9.20 -1.57 4.98
CA SER A 30 -9.61 -0.19 5.22
C SER A 30 -10.40 0.38 4.02
N GLU A 31 -11.23 1.40 4.26
CA GLU A 31 -11.99 2.04 3.16
C GLU A 31 -11.07 2.59 2.06
N GLU A 32 -9.89 3.09 2.41
CA GLU A 32 -8.89 3.53 1.43
C GLU A 32 -8.36 2.40 0.56
N GLU A 33 -8.15 1.21 1.14
CA GLU A 33 -7.72 0.02 0.41
C GLU A 33 -8.83 -0.50 -0.50
N ILE A 34 -10.09 -0.49 -0.03
CA ILE A 34 -11.26 -0.88 -0.82
C ILE A 34 -11.45 0.05 -2.01
N ARG A 35 -11.35 1.38 -1.81
CA ARG A 35 -11.44 2.36 -2.90
C ARG A 35 -10.35 2.17 -3.95
N LYS A 36 -9.11 1.88 -3.51
CA LYS A 36 -8.00 1.55 -4.43
C LYS A 36 -8.26 0.25 -5.19
N LEU A 37 -8.83 -0.76 -4.54
CA LEU A 37 -9.21 -2.02 -5.19
C LEU A 37 -10.29 -1.78 -6.25
N GLU A 38 -11.28 -0.95 -5.96
CA GLU A 38 -12.34 -0.55 -6.88
C GLU A 38 -11.78 0.18 -8.11
N GLU A 39 -10.88 1.14 -7.93
CA GLU A 39 -10.22 1.83 -9.04
C GLU A 39 -9.42 0.87 -9.93
N VAL A 40 -8.73 -0.11 -9.32
CA VAL A 40 -7.96 -1.11 -10.05
C VAL A 40 -8.88 -2.06 -10.82
N LEU A 41 -10.01 -2.46 -10.24
CA LEU A 41 -11.05 -3.28 -10.89
C LEU A 41 -11.80 -2.54 -12.01
N ALA A 42 -11.89 -1.21 -11.93
CA ALA A 42 -12.49 -0.38 -12.97
C ALA A 42 -11.56 -0.22 -14.18
N LYS A 43 -10.25 -0.06 -13.95
CA LYS A 43 -9.24 0.17 -15.01
C LYS A 43 -8.76 -1.09 -15.71
N SER A 44 -8.98 -2.27 -15.15
CA SER A 44 -8.48 -3.55 -15.67
C SER A 44 -9.49 -4.24 -16.57
N GLU A 45 -9.01 -4.82 -17.67
CA GLU A 45 -9.84 -5.66 -18.54
C GLU A 45 -10.19 -7.00 -17.87
N SER A 46 -9.23 -7.60 -17.15
CA SER A 46 -9.41 -8.85 -16.40
C SER A 46 -9.39 -8.63 -14.89
N ILE A 47 -10.29 -9.34 -14.21
CA ILE A 47 -10.42 -9.35 -12.75
C ILE A 47 -9.15 -9.93 -12.10
N GLU A 48 -8.61 -11.01 -12.66
CA GLU A 48 -7.43 -11.70 -12.16
C GLU A 48 -6.20 -10.79 -12.19
N GLU A 49 -6.05 -10.01 -13.27
CA GLU A 49 -5.00 -9.01 -13.39
C GLU A 49 -5.14 -7.90 -12.33
N ALA A 50 -6.38 -7.46 -12.09
CA ALA A 50 -6.71 -6.45 -11.08
C ALA A 50 -6.25 -6.88 -9.68
N VAL A 51 -6.62 -8.11 -9.28
CA VAL A 51 -6.26 -8.67 -7.98
C VAL A 51 -4.74 -8.83 -7.86
N LYS A 52 -4.07 -9.27 -8.94
CA LYS A 52 -2.61 -9.41 -8.96
C LYS A 52 -1.91 -8.06 -8.76
N LYS A 53 -2.36 -7.01 -9.47
CA LYS A 53 -1.83 -5.64 -9.35
C LYS A 53 -2.04 -5.09 -7.95
N PHE A 54 -3.25 -5.22 -7.41
CA PHE A 54 -3.58 -4.76 -6.05
C PHE A 54 -2.70 -5.43 -4.99
N ARG A 55 -2.52 -6.76 -5.09
CA ARG A 55 -1.64 -7.52 -4.18
C ARG A 55 -0.18 -7.08 -4.29
N LEU A 56 0.32 -6.78 -5.48
CA LEU A 56 1.68 -6.27 -5.68
C LEU A 56 1.85 -4.88 -5.06
N SER A 57 0.90 -3.97 -5.27
CA SER A 57 0.92 -2.64 -4.68
C SER A 57 0.91 -2.69 -3.14
N ARG A 58 0.21 -3.66 -2.56
CA ARG A 58 0.22 -3.89 -1.11
C ARG A 58 1.57 -4.42 -0.62
N LYS A 59 2.12 -5.45 -1.26
CA LYS A 59 3.44 -5.99 -0.94
C LYS A 59 4.54 -4.92 -1.04
N GLN A 60 4.49 -4.06 -2.07
CA GLN A 60 5.43 -2.94 -2.18
C GLN A 60 5.37 -1.98 -1.00
N ARG A 61 4.18 -1.71 -0.43
CA ARG A 61 4.05 -0.90 0.80
C ARG A 61 4.66 -1.59 2.01
N GLU A 62 4.50 -2.90 2.12
CA GLU A 62 5.09 -3.70 3.20
C GLU A 62 6.62 -3.80 3.10
N THR A 63 7.18 -3.78 1.88
CA THR A 63 8.61 -3.94 1.63
C THR A 63 9.35 -2.65 1.31
N MET A 64 8.79 -1.45 1.55
CA MET A 64 9.51 -0.22 1.24
C MET A 64 10.79 -0.11 2.09
N PRO A 65 11.94 0.27 1.49
CA PRO A 65 13.17 0.45 2.23
C PRO A 65 12.95 1.46 3.36
N ASN A 66 13.35 1.09 4.57
CA ASN A 66 13.20 1.88 5.79
C ASN A 66 11.76 2.16 6.24
N GLY A 67 10.79 1.29 5.91
CA GLY A 67 9.41 1.41 6.41
C GLY A 67 8.72 2.69 5.93
N ALA A 68 9.04 3.13 4.71
CA ALA A 68 8.51 4.36 4.15
C ALA A 68 6.97 4.30 4.04
N PHE A 69 6.31 5.33 4.54
CA PHE A 69 4.87 5.56 4.37
C PHE A 69 4.72 6.79 3.48
N ASN A 70 3.87 6.73 2.45
CA ASN A 70 3.67 7.83 1.49
C ASN A 70 4.97 8.36 0.84
N ASN A 71 5.86 7.46 0.42
CA ASN A 71 7.11 7.81 -0.27
C ASN A 71 8.11 8.62 0.58
N GLN A 72 7.90 8.70 1.90
CA GLN A 72 8.82 9.34 2.83
C GLN A 72 9.52 8.29 3.69
N PRO A 73 10.86 8.26 3.74
CA PRO A 73 11.58 7.29 4.57
C PRO A 73 11.22 7.51 6.04
N ARG A 74 10.88 6.46 6.77
CA ARG A 74 10.63 6.55 8.22
C ARG A 74 11.93 6.67 9.00
N TYR A 75 13.00 6.10 8.48
CA TYR A 75 14.34 6.15 9.05
C TYR A 75 15.38 6.67 8.04
N ILE A 76 16.30 7.49 8.52
CA ILE A 76 17.45 7.98 7.75
C ILE A 76 18.73 7.87 8.58
N ILE A 77 19.86 7.79 7.89
CA ILE A 77 21.18 7.80 8.52
C ILE A 77 21.86 9.12 8.17
N ALA A 78 22.08 9.98 9.14
CA ALA A 78 22.91 11.17 8.98
C ALA A 78 24.39 10.80 9.13
N LYS A 79 25.26 11.40 8.31
CA LYS A 79 26.71 11.26 8.40
C LYS A 79 27.32 12.59 8.87
N GLY A 80 27.96 12.57 10.04
CA GLY A 80 28.53 13.73 10.69
C GLY A 80 27.50 14.60 11.41
N GLU A 81 28.00 15.42 12.33
CA GLU A 81 27.21 16.31 13.18
C GLU A 81 26.46 17.38 12.37
N LYS A 82 27.07 17.91 11.30
CA LYS A 82 26.45 18.92 10.44
C LYS A 82 25.18 18.41 9.75
N GLN A 83 25.17 17.15 9.30
CA GLN A 83 23.95 16.55 8.74
C GLN A 83 22.92 16.26 9.82
N LEU A 84 23.36 15.77 10.98
CA LEU A 84 22.47 15.51 12.11
C LEU A 84 21.67 16.76 12.49
N LEU A 85 22.34 17.89 12.70
CA LEU A 85 21.70 19.17 13.05
C LEU A 85 20.68 19.59 11.98
N GLY A 86 21.03 19.51 10.70
CA GLY A 86 20.12 19.86 9.62
C GLY A 86 18.87 18.96 9.54
N TYR A 87 18.94 17.72 10.03
CA TYR A 87 17.76 16.85 10.14
C TYR A 87 16.95 17.12 11.41
N LEU A 88 17.61 17.41 12.54
CA LEU A 88 16.92 17.80 13.78
C LEU A 88 16.08 19.08 13.57
N GLU A 89 16.63 20.08 12.87
CA GLU A 89 15.89 21.31 12.50
C GLU A 89 14.66 21.04 11.62
N ARG A 90 14.71 19.97 10.81
CA ARG A 90 13.60 19.53 9.95
C ARG A 90 12.58 18.65 10.68
N GLY A 91 12.67 18.54 12.00
CA GLY A 91 11.74 17.78 12.83
C GLY A 91 12.02 16.27 12.89
N TRP A 92 13.24 15.84 12.59
CA TRP A 92 13.64 14.44 12.81
C TRP A 92 14.09 14.24 14.27
N THR A 93 13.85 13.05 14.80
CA THR A 93 14.23 12.66 16.17
C THR A 93 15.39 11.66 16.13
N LEU A 94 16.43 11.92 16.92
CA LEU A 94 17.57 11.01 17.07
C LEU A 94 17.15 9.78 17.87
N ILE A 95 17.28 8.59 17.28
CA ILE A 95 17.04 7.32 17.97
C ILE A 95 18.33 6.79 18.57
N LYS A 96 19.38 6.71 17.74
CA LYS A 96 20.61 6.01 18.12
C LYS A 96 21.83 6.52 17.36
N GLU A 97 22.93 6.66 18.08
CA GLU A 97 24.25 6.88 17.50
C GLU A 97 24.84 5.56 16.98
N LEU A 98 25.43 5.62 15.80
CA LEU A 98 26.07 4.51 15.09
C LEU A 98 27.57 4.79 14.96
N ASN A 99 28.34 3.74 14.71
CA ASN A 99 29.80 3.84 14.62
C ASN A 99 30.24 4.72 13.42
N GLY A 100 31.28 5.51 13.64
CA GLY A 100 31.91 6.34 12.62
C GLY A 100 31.07 7.57 12.25
N GLU A 101 30.69 8.36 13.26
CA GLU A 101 29.94 9.62 13.11
C GLU A 101 28.62 9.44 12.33
N LYS A 102 27.91 8.34 12.56
CA LYS A 102 26.63 8.07 11.91
C LYS A 102 25.51 8.14 12.93
N TYR A 103 24.34 8.61 12.52
CA TYR A 103 23.21 8.80 13.42
C TYR A 103 21.93 8.27 12.77
N LEU A 104 21.23 7.37 13.46
CA LEU A 104 19.93 6.87 13.05
C LEU A 104 18.84 7.83 13.55
N LEU A 105 18.11 8.40 12.60
CA LEU A 105 17.04 9.36 12.84
C LEU A 105 15.71 8.79 12.37
N GLN A 106 14.64 9.15 13.07
CA GLN A 106 13.26 8.83 12.69
C GLN A 106 12.44 10.10 12.53
N LYS A 107 11.57 10.09 11.53
CA LYS A 107 10.59 11.16 11.35
C LYS A 107 9.47 10.99 12.38
N ALA A 108 9.26 12.03 13.18
CA ALA A 108 8.13 12.10 14.12
C ALA A 108 6.79 12.15 13.37
#